data_AF-A0A6P7GUI1-F1
#
_entry.id   AF-A0A6P7GUI1-F1
#
_cell.length_a   1.000
_cell.length_b   1.000
_cell.length_c   1.000
_cell.angle_alpha   90.00
_cell.angle_beta   90.00
_cell.angle_gamma   90.00
#
_symmetry.space_group_name_H-M   'P 1'
#
loop_
_entity.id
_entity.type
_entity.pdbx_description
1 polymer ?
#
loop_
_entity_poly.entity_id
_entity_poly.type
_entity_poly.pdbx_seq_one_letter_code
_entity_poly.pdbx_strand_id
1 'polypeptide(L)'
;MARYYETVGNFEEAINMFTKATAYCNAVRLCKENNMIDELWNLSIVVSGKEKVQIAKYFEEQGDLEKSAMLYHRGGMLHKAIDLAFRTKQYDILQEIASELNADSDPALVRKCAEYFIDNEQFDRAVDLLAIVKKYTEAINLCMKHNVQLTEDLAEKLTPSKDLVDEDTRETVLETLAESLMVQGNYHLATKKFTQAGDKIKAMKALLKSGDTDKIIFFAGVSRQREIYIMAANYLQSVDWQNHPEFLKNIITFYSKGKALDLLANFYVACAQGPPPSADPGFYFSLSSEPPVMYPEAN
;
A
#
# COMPACT_ATOMS: atom_id res chain seq x y z
N MET A 1 20.34 38.26 -38.90
CA MET A 1 21.56 38.31 -38.06
C MET A 1 22.10 36.92 -37.72
N ALA A 2 21.32 36.00 -37.12
CA ALA A 2 21.79 34.66 -36.77
C ALA A 2 22.39 33.85 -37.96
N ARG A 3 21.69 33.81 -39.10
CA ARG A 3 22.18 33.16 -40.34
C ARG A 3 23.45 33.80 -40.90
N TYR A 4 23.69 35.08 -40.62
CA TYR A 4 24.92 35.76 -41.06
C TYR A 4 26.12 35.28 -40.22
N TYR A 5 25.97 35.18 -38.90
CA TYR A 5 27.02 34.61 -38.04
C TYR A 5 27.30 33.14 -38.37
N GLU A 6 26.28 32.37 -38.75
CA GLU A 6 26.43 31.01 -39.27
C GLU A 6 27.30 30.98 -40.55
N THR A 7 27.06 31.88 -41.52
CA THR A 7 27.88 31.95 -42.74
C THR A 7 29.31 32.44 -42.50
N VAL A 8 29.53 33.22 -41.44
CA VAL A 8 30.85 33.74 -41.04
C VAL A 8 31.62 32.71 -40.20
N GLY A 9 30.99 31.61 -39.77
CA GLY A 9 31.59 30.58 -38.95
C GLY A 9 31.68 30.92 -37.46
N ASN A 10 31.02 31.99 -37.00
CA ASN A 10 30.93 32.32 -35.58
C ASN A 10 29.70 31.61 -34.98
N PHE A 11 29.88 30.33 -34.64
CA PHE A 11 28.78 29.45 -34.23
C PHE A 11 28.23 29.77 -32.84
N GLU A 12 29.07 30.19 -31.88
CA GLU A 12 28.63 30.60 -30.53
C GLU A 12 27.63 31.75 -30.60
N GLU A 13 27.96 32.81 -31.34
CA GLU A 13 27.09 33.98 -31.45
C GLU A 13 25.86 33.69 -32.31
N ALA A 14 25.98 32.79 -33.29
CA ALA A 14 24.84 32.29 -34.05
C ALA A 14 23.85 31.54 -33.14
N ILE A 15 24.32 30.64 -32.27
CA ILE A 15 23.50 29.91 -31.29
C ILE A 15 22.81 30.88 -30.34
N ASN A 16 23.54 31.85 -29.78
CA ASN A 16 22.98 32.87 -28.89
C ASN A 16 21.83 33.64 -29.58
N MET A 17 22.02 34.04 -30.83
CA MET A 17 21.02 34.75 -31.62
C MET A 17 19.82 33.87 -31.99
N PHE A 18 20.03 32.58 -32.33
CA PHE A 18 18.93 31.64 -32.60
C PHE A 18 18.12 31.34 -31.34
N THR A 19 18.77 31.18 -30.19
CA THR A 19 18.14 30.96 -28.89
C THR A 19 17.30 32.17 -28.49
N LYS A 20 17.84 33.39 -28.60
CA LYS A 20 17.09 34.66 -28.37
C LYS A 20 15.90 34.81 -29.32
N ALA A 21 16.02 34.34 -30.55
CA ALA A 21 14.96 34.36 -31.54
C ALA A 21 13.96 33.19 -31.38
N THR A 22 14.08 32.35 -30.35
CA THR A 22 13.27 31.13 -30.11
C THR A 22 13.31 30.11 -31.25
N ALA A 23 14.30 30.22 -32.14
CA ALA A 23 14.50 29.33 -33.29
C ALA A 23 15.30 28.09 -32.87
N TYR A 24 14.80 27.36 -31.87
CA TYR A 24 15.51 26.29 -31.19
C TYR A 24 15.95 25.16 -32.12
N CYS A 25 15.14 24.79 -33.13
CA CYS A 25 15.53 23.79 -34.11
C CYS A 25 16.85 24.12 -34.82
N ASN A 26 17.06 25.40 -35.17
CA ASN A 26 18.28 25.85 -35.83
C ASN A 26 19.47 25.86 -34.87
N ALA A 27 19.26 26.30 -33.63
CA ALA A 27 20.28 26.28 -32.59
C ALA A 27 20.74 24.84 -32.28
N VAL A 28 19.79 23.91 -32.09
CA VAL A 28 20.08 22.49 -31.84
C VAL A 28 20.83 21.85 -33.01
N ARG A 29 20.38 22.11 -34.25
CA ARG A 29 21.08 21.61 -35.46
C ARG A 29 22.53 22.09 -35.49
N LEU A 30 22.75 23.38 -35.27
CA LEU A 30 24.08 23.98 -35.33
C LEU A 30 25.02 23.42 -34.26
N CYS A 31 24.51 23.20 -33.04
CA CYS A 31 25.29 22.59 -31.97
C CYS A 31 25.70 21.14 -32.32
N LYS A 32 24.78 20.36 -32.89
CA LYS A 32 25.03 18.96 -33.30
C LYS A 32 26.05 18.84 -34.42
N GLU A 33 25.94 19.68 -35.46
CA GLU A 33 26.84 19.67 -36.61
C GLU A 33 28.28 20.06 -36.24
N ASN A 34 28.46 20.87 -35.20
CA ASN A 34 29.77 21.38 -34.75
C ASN A 34 30.30 20.72 -33.47
N ASN A 35 29.66 19.64 -32.98
CA ASN A 35 30.03 18.94 -31.73
C ASN A 35 30.15 19.86 -30.49
N MET A 36 29.29 20.89 -30.41
CA MET A 36 29.22 21.81 -29.29
C MET A 36 28.38 21.21 -28.16
N ILE A 37 28.94 20.23 -27.44
CA ILE A 37 28.22 19.38 -26.48
C ILE A 37 27.72 20.17 -25.26
N ASP A 38 28.53 21.08 -24.73
CA ASP A 38 28.20 21.84 -23.53
C ASP A 38 27.10 22.87 -23.82
N GLU A 39 27.16 23.55 -24.95
CA GLU A 39 26.13 24.46 -25.44
C GLU A 39 24.84 23.70 -25.74
N LEU A 40 24.94 22.50 -26.34
CA LEU A 40 23.79 21.63 -26.59
C LEU A 40 23.10 21.21 -25.28
N TRP A 41 23.89 20.89 -24.25
CA TRP A 41 23.36 20.57 -22.93
C TRP A 41 22.68 21.77 -22.27
N ASN A 42 23.31 22.95 -22.30
CA ASN A 42 22.73 24.17 -21.76
C ASN A 42 21.43 24.56 -22.49
N LEU A 43 21.41 24.38 -23.82
CA LEU A 43 20.24 24.61 -24.64
C LEU A 43 19.08 23.69 -24.26
N SER A 44 19.37 22.44 -23.90
CA SER A 44 18.37 21.42 -23.52
C SER A 44 17.43 21.85 -22.37
N ILE A 45 17.88 22.78 -21.52
CA ILE A 45 17.12 23.32 -20.39
C ILE A 45 15.95 24.20 -20.87
N VAL A 46 16.16 24.94 -21.96
CA VAL A 46 15.27 26.02 -22.42
C VAL A 46 14.34 25.57 -23.56
N VAL A 47 14.75 24.57 -24.34
CA VAL A 47 13.99 24.12 -25.51
C VAL A 47 12.70 23.38 -25.16
N SER A 48 11.80 23.25 -26.14
CA SER A 48 10.54 22.52 -25.95
C SER A 48 10.77 21.01 -25.85
N GLY A 49 9.76 20.28 -25.37
CA GLY A 49 9.84 18.82 -25.22
C GLY A 49 10.24 18.09 -26.51
N LYS A 50 9.78 18.56 -27.68
CA LYS A 50 10.13 17.95 -28.98
C LYS A 50 11.62 18.06 -29.27
N GLU A 51 12.22 19.22 -29.03
CA GLU A 51 13.66 19.41 -29.22
C GLU A 51 14.46 18.67 -28.15
N LYS A 52 13.99 18.60 -26.88
CA LYS A 52 14.64 17.78 -25.84
C LYS A 52 14.79 16.33 -26.28
N VAL A 53 13.75 15.74 -26.88
CA VAL A 53 13.80 14.37 -27.42
C VAL A 53 14.82 14.25 -28.57
N GLN A 54 14.95 15.27 -29.43
CA GLN A 54 15.97 15.25 -30.48
C GLN A 54 17.39 15.35 -29.91
N ILE A 55 17.58 16.13 -28.85
CA ILE A 55 18.88 16.23 -28.16
C ILE A 55 19.19 14.91 -27.45
N ALA A 56 18.19 14.30 -26.79
CA ALA A 56 18.31 13.00 -26.13
C ALA A 56 18.80 11.89 -27.07
N LYS A 57 18.24 11.84 -28.29
CA LYS A 57 18.67 10.90 -29.35
C LYS A 57 20.13 11.07 -29.73
N TYR A 58 20.58 12.33 -29.86
CA TYR A 58 21.98 12.61 -30.19
C TYR A 58 22.91 12.11 -29.07
N PHE A 59 22.59 12.39 -27.80
CA PHE A 59 23.37 11.85 -26.68
C PHE A 59 23.33 10.30 -26.62
N GLU A 60 22.20 9.67 -26.96
CA GLU A 60 22.09 8.21 -27.06
C GLU A 60 23.04 7.64 -28.12
N GLU A 61 23.11 8.28 -29.31
CA GLU A 61 23.99 7.90 -30.42
C GLU A 61 25.48 8.09 -30.08
N GLN A 62 25.81 9.12 -29.29
CA GLN A 62 27.18 9.37 -28.79
C GLN A 62 27.57 8.45 -27.62
N GLY A 63 26.62 7.67 -27.07
CA GLY A 63 26.86 6.78 -25.93
C GLY A 63 26.73 7.43 -24.55
N ASP A 64 26.39 8.72 -24.48
CA ASP A 64 26.07 9.42 -23.22
C ASP A 64 24.62 9.11 -22.81
N LEU A 65 24.42 7.87 -22.36
CA LEU A 65 23.11 7.35 -21.98
C LEU A 65 22.54 8.05 -20.74
N GLU A 66 23.39 8.65 -19.90
CA GLU A 66 22.97 9.38 -18.70
C GLU A 66 22.21 10.65 -19.06
N LYS A 67 22.85 11.54 -19.82
CA LYS A 67 22.19 12.76 -20.32
C LYS A 67 20.98 12.43 -21.19
N SER A 68 21.07 11.35 -21.97
CA SER A 68 19.96 10.89 -22.79
C SER A 68 18.71 10.54 -21.96
N ALA A 69 18.85 9.75 -20.90
CA ALA A 69 17.73 9.36 -20.03
C ALA A 69 17.04 10.58 -19.39
N MET A 70 17.83 11.53 -18.85
CA MET A 70 17.29 12.76 -18.26
C MET A 70 16.47 13.57 -19.26
N LEU A 71 16.95 13.69 -20.50
CA LEU A 71 16.28 14.45 -21.54
C LEU A 71 15.05 13.76 -22.10
N TYR A 72 15.03 12.43 -22.17
CA TYR A 72 13.81 11.70 -22.50
C TYR A 72 12.75 11.88 -21.43
N HIS A 73 13.11 11.84 -20.15
CA HIS A 73 12.18 12.11 -19.05
C HIS A 73 11.60 13.54 -19.15
N ARG A 74 12.47 14.55 -19.23
CA ARG A 74 12.06 15.97 -19.37
C ARG A 74 11.35 16.29 -20.70
N GLY A 75 11.49 15.40 -21.69
CA GLY A 75 10.82 15.45 -22.99
C GLY A 75 9.47 14.72 -23.02
N GLY A 76 9.06 14.07 -21.92
CA GLY A 76 7.80 13.33 -21.80
C GLY A 76 7.84 11.89 -22.37
N MET A 77 9.01 11.39 -22.77
CA MET A 77 9.19 10.04 -23.32
C MET A 77 9.50 9.02 -22.21
N LEU A 78 8.55 8.81 -21.30
CA LEU A 78 8.76 8.04 -20.07
C LEU A 78 9.25 6.60 -20.30
N HIS A 79 8.69 5.87 -21.28
CA HIS A 79 9.13 4.50 -21.58
C HIS A 79 10.62 4.42 -21.93
N LYS A 80 11.07 5.33 -22.80
CA LYS A 80 12.46 5.36 -23.27
C LYS A 80 13.39 5.82 -22.14
N ALA A 81 12.93 6.78 -21.33
CA ALA A 81 13.66 7.25 -20.15
C ALA A 81 13.87 6.11 -19.14
N ILE A 82 12.82 5.34 -18.83
CA ILE A 82 12.89 4.20 -17.90
C ILE A 82 13.81 3.09 -18.44
N ASP A 83 13.66 2.70 -19.71
CA ASP A 83 14.50 1.66 -20.31
C ASP A 83 15.99 2.04 -20.28
N LEU A 84 16.32 3.32 -20.53
CA LEU A 84 17.69 3.82 -20.42
C LEU A 84 18.16 3.95 -18.98
N ALA A 85 17.30 4.41 -18.08
CA ALA A 85 17.64 4.55 -16.66
C ALA A 85 17.91 3.19 -16.01
N PHE A 86 17.19 2.12 -16.39
CA PHE A 86 17.53 0.75 -15.96
C PHE A 86 18.88 0.29 -16.50
N ARG A 87 19.16 0.49 -17.79
CA ARG A 87 20.43 0.08 -18.41
C ARG A 87 21.65 0.74 -17.78
N THR A 88 21.48 1.99 -17.36
CA THR A 88 22.55 2.83 -16.78
C THR A 88 22.55 2.84 -15.26
N LYS A 89 21.54 2.23 -14.62
CA LYS A 89 21.32 2.25 -13.16
C LYS A 89 21.24 3.68 -12.60
N GLN A 90 20.55 4.57 -13.30
CA GLN A 90 20.28 5.92 -12.83
C GLN A 90 19.09 5.92 -11.85
N TYR A 91 19.40 5.63 -10.58
CA TYR A 91 18.42 5.51 -9.50
C TYR A 91 17.58 6.79 -9.33
N ASP A 92 18.21 7.96 -9.35
CA ASP A 92 17.52 9.23 -9.09
C ASP A 92 16.40 9.50 -10.11
N ILE A 93 16.68 9.25 -11.40
CA ILE A 93 15.69 9.41 -12.47
C ILE A 93 14.54 8.41 -12.31
N LEU A 94 14.83 7.17 -11.94
CA LEU A 94 13.79 6.16 -11.72
C LEU A 94 12.89 6.54 -10.55
N GLN A 95 13.45 7.12 -9.49
CA GLN A 95 12.68 7.63 -8.36
C GLN A 95 11.80 8.83 -8.75
N GLU A 96 12.34 9.78 -9.50
CA GLU A 96 11.58 10.93 -10.03
C GLU A 96 10.41 10.44 -10.90
N ILE A 97 10.69 9.58 -11.89
CA ILE A 97 9.65 9.04 -12.78
C ILE A 97 8.59 8.30 -11.96
N ALA A 98 8.98 7.44 -11.03
CA ALA A 98 8.05 6.69 -10.21
C ALA A 98 7.13 7.58 -9.36
N SER A 99 7.62 8.73 -8.88
CA SER A 99 6.83 9.68 -8.11
C SER A 99 5.76 10.41 -8.93
N GLU A 100 5.93 10.46 -10.26
CA GLU A 100 4.97 11.04 -11.20
C GLU A 100 3.92 10.04 -11.69
N LEU A 101 4.14 8.74 -11.47
CA LEU A 101 3.22 7.69 -11.89
C LEU A 101 1.93 7.71 -11.06
N ASN A 102 0.80 7.60 -11.75
CA ASN A 102 -0.53 7.63 -11.17
C ASN A 102 -1.47 6.64 -11.88
N ALA A 103 -2.75 6.65 -11.52
CA ALA A 103 -3.75 5.73 -12.05
C ALA A 103 -4.00 5.86 -13.57
N ASP A 104 -3.66 7.00 -14.16
CA ASP A 104 -3.80 7.27 -15.61
C ASP A 104 -2.53 6.91 -16.39
N SER A 105 -1.45 6.54 -15.70
CA SER A 105 -0.18 6.14 -16.32
C SER A 105 -0.28 4.76 -16.95
N ASP A 106 0.57 4.48 -17.94
CA ASP A 106 0.60 3.16 -18.60
C ASP A 106 0.88 2.04 -17.56
N PRO A 107 -0.05 1.08 -17.37
CA PRO A 107 0.13 -0.02 -16.43
C PRO A 107 1.40 -0.85 -16.67
N ALA A 108 1.88 -0.96 -17.91
CA ALA A 108 3.12 -1.65 -18.22
C ALA A 108 4.35 -0.92 -17.66
N LEU A 109 4.31 0.42 -17.67
CA LEU A 109 5.36 1.27 -17.12
C LEU A 109 5.40 1.17 -15.59
N VAL A 110 4.23 1.28 -14.97
CA VAL A 110 4.10 1.18 -13.50
C VAL A 110 4.59 -0.18 -13.00
N ARG A 111 4.28 -1.26 -13.72
CA ARG A 111 4.77 -2.60 -13.39
C ARG A 111 6.30 -2.70 -13.43
N LYS A 112 6.92 -2.21 -14.51
CA LYS A 112 8.39 -2.19 -14.62
C LYS A 112 9.03 -1.44 -13.45
N CYS A 113 8.47 -0.31 -13.05
CA CYS A 113 8.94 0.43 -11.87
C CYS A 113 8.74 -0.35 -10.57
N ALA A 114 7.59 -1.00 -10.39
CA ALA A 114 7.32 -1.82 -9.20
C ALA A 114 8.31 -2.99 -9.09
N GLU A 115 8.54 -3.73 -10.17
CA GLU A 115 9.53 -4.83 -10.23
C GLU A 115 10.93 -4.33 -9.85
N TYR A 116 11.33 -3.19 -10.38
CA TYR A 116 12.61 -2.58 -10.01
C TYR A 116 12.69 -2.21 -8.52
N PHE A 117 11.66 -1.63 -7.94
CA PHE A 117 11.68 -1.32 -6.50
C PHE A 117 11.72 -2.58 -5.64
N ILE A 118 11.09 -3.67 -6.08
CA ILE A 118 11.21 -4.98 -5.43
C ILE A 118 12.65 -5.49 -5.48
N ASP A 119 13.29 -5.44 -6.66
CA ASP A 119 14.68 -5.89 -6.85
C ASP A 119 15.70 -5.08 -6.06
N ASN A 120 15.38 -3.82 -5.73
CA ASN A 120 16.24 -2.93 -4.92
C ASN A 120 15.77 -2.82 -3.46
N GLU A 121 14.94 -3.76 -2.98
CA GLU A 121 14.47 -3.83 -1.59
C GLU A 121 13.65 -2.61 -1.10
N GLN A 122 13.16 -1.78 -2.02
CA GLN A 122 12.29 -0.64 -1.74
C GLN A 122 10.82 -1.07 -1.77
N PHE A 123 10.44 -1.97 -0.86
CA PHE A 123 9.13 -2.61 -0.88
C PHE A 123 7.96 -1.63 -0.67
N ASP A 124 8.11 -0.61 0.18
CA ASP A 124 7.05 0.38 0.42
C ASP A 124 6.57 1.04 -0.89
N ARG A 125 7.54 1.48 -1.71
CA ARG A 125 7.26 2.12 -3.01
C ARG A 125 6.69 1.13 -4.02
N ALA A 126 7.19 -0.10 -4.03
CA ALA A 126 6.66 -1.14 -4.90
C ALA A 126 5.19 -1.44 -4.60
N VAL A 127 4.81 -1.53 -3.32
CA VAL A 127 3.42 -1.77 -2.91
C VAL A 127 2.53 -0.60 -3.36
N ASP A 128 2.96 0.65 -3.18
CA ASP A 128 2.21 1.82 -3.64
C ASP A 128 1.95 1.78 -5.16
N LEU A 129 2.96 1.43 -5.96
CA LEU A 129 2.81 1.30 -7.40
C LEU A 129 1.89 0.13 -7.78
N LEU A 130 1.98 -1.01 -7.10
CA LEU A 130 1.09 -2.16 -7.33
C LEU A 130 -0.36 -1.83 -6.98
N ALA A 131 -0.58 -1.02 -5.94
CA ALA A 131 -1.92 -0.53 -5.59
C ALA A 131 -2.50 0.35 -6.72
N ILE A 132 -1.68 1.22 -7.33
CA ILE A 132 -2.10 2.08 -8.47
C ILE A 132 -2.58 1.24 -9.66
N VAL A 133 -1.86 0.15 -10.01
CA VAL A 133 -2.27 -0.77 -11.10
C VAL A 133 -3.29 -1.82 -10.67
N LYS A 134 -3.90 -1.66 -9.48
CA LYS A 134 -4.96 -2.53 -8.96
C LYS A 134 -4.53 -3.99 -8.80
N LYS A 135 -3.24 -4.22 -8.59
CA LYS A 135 -2.65 -5.54 -8.31
C LYS A 135 -2.67 -5.81 -6.81
N TYR A 136 -3.88 -5.78 -6.23
CA TYR A 136 -4.08 -5.81 -4.78
C TYR A 136 -3.49 -7.06 -4.12
N THR A 137 -3.73 -8.24 -4.68
CA THR A 137 -3.23 -9.51 -4.12
C THR A 137 -1.71 -9.59 -4.11
N GLU A 138 -1.07 -9.16 -5.20
CA GLU A 138 0.39 -9.10 -5.32
C GLU A 138 0.98 -8.12 -4.30
N ALA A 139 0.35 -6.95 -4.13
CA ALA A 139 0.75 -5.93 -3.16
C ALA A 139 0.63 -6.41 -1.70
N ILE A 140 -0.48 -7.07 -1.35
CA ILE A 140 -0.71 -7.63 0.00
C ILE A 140 0.32 -8.73 0.30
N ASN A 141 0.56 -9.64 -0.64
CA ASN A 141 1.56 -10.70 -0.49
C ASN A 141 2.97 -10.13 -0.31
N LEU A 142 3.30 -9.06 -1.04
CA LEU A 142 4.58 -8.38 -0.89
C LEU A 142 4.72 -7.79 0.52
N CYS A 143 3.64 -7.20 1.07
CA CYS A 143 3.65 -6.68 2.43
C CYS A 143 3.94 -7.76 3.47
N MET A 144 3.28 -8.92 3.32
CA MET A 144 3.46 -10.03 4.25
C MET A 144 4.83 -10.68 4.15
N LYS A 145 5.35 -10.85 2.93
CA LYS A 145 6.65 -11.50 2.71
C LYS A 145 7.82 -10.68 3.25
N HIS A 146 7.73 -9.35 3.15
CA HIS A 146 8.82 -8.43 3.52
C HIS A 146 8.52 -7.59 4.77
N ASN A 147 7.47 -7.95 5.53
CA ASN A 147 7.05 -7.25 6.74
C ASN A 147 6.82 -5.73 6.55
N VAL A 148 6.31 -5.32 5.38
CA VAL A 148 5.89 -3.94 5.14
C VAL A 148 4.65 -3.66 5.96
N GLN A 149 4.67 -2.56 6.72
CA GLN A 149 3.56 -2.19 7.60
C GLN A 149 2.33 -1.76 6.81
N LEU A 150 1.21 -2.45 7.02
CA LEU A 150 -0.09 -2.08 6.47
C LEU A 150 -0.68 -0.92 7.29
N THR A 151 -0.29 0.30 6.93
CA THR A 151 -0.87 1.54 7.48
C THR A 151 -2.34 1.68 7.07
N GLU A 152 -3.08 2.58 7.73
CA GLU A 152 -4.47 2.84 7.38
C GLU A 152 -4.62 3.32 5.93
N ASP A 153 -3.80 4.28 5.51
CA ASP A 153 -3.80 4.80 4.13
C ASP A 153 -3.54 3.69 3.11
N LEU A 154 -2.57 2.81 3.40
CA LEU A 154 -2.24 1.70 2.50
C LEU A 154 -3.37 0.66 2.47
N ALA A 155 -3.96 0.32 3.61
CA ALA A 155 -5.10 -0.59 3.68
C ALA A 155 -6.33 -0.06 2.92
N GLU A 156 -6.56 1.26 2.92
CA GLU A 156 -7.60 1.88 2.10
C GLU A 156 -7.25 1.87 0.60
N LYS A 157 -6.00 2.17 0.22
CA LYS A 157 -5.54 2.03 -1.19
C LYS A 157 -5.67 0.60 -1.72
N LEU A 158 -5.44 -0.39 -0.86
CA LEU A 158 -5.55 -1.81 -1.18
C LEU A 158 -6.98 -2.35 -1.10
N THR A 159 -7.96 -1.50 -0.80
CA THR A 159 -9.37 -1.86 -0.78
C THR A 159 -9.99 -1.61 -2.16
N PRO A 160 -10.41 -2.66 -2.89
CA PRO A 160 -11.03 -2.46 -4.20
C PRO A 160 -12.36 -1.69 -4.07
N SER A 161 -12.74 -0.90 -5.08
CA SER A 161 -14.10 -0.31 -5.18
C SER A 161 -15.12 -1.34 -5.67
N LYS A 162 -16.41 -1.12 -5.39
CA LYS A 162 -17.48 -2.08 -5.71
C LYS A 162 -17.73 -2.19 -7.22
N ASP A 163 -17.43 -1.11 -7.94
CA ASP A 163 -17.67 -1.03 -9.39
C ASP A 163 -16.48 -1.56 -10.22
N LEU A 164 -15.34 -1.86 -9.57
CA LEU A 164 -14.05 -2.11 -10.23
C LEU A 164 -13.72 -3.59 -10.39
N VAL A 165 -14.31 -4.44 -9.56
CA VAL A 165 -14.07 -5.89 -9.48
C VAL A 165 -15.38 -6.57 -9.10
N ASP A 166 -15.54 -7.84 -9.49
CA ASP A 166 -16.68 -8.65 -9.08
C ASP A 166 -16.72 -8.84 -7.56
N GLU A 167 -17.90 -9.18 -7.02
CA GLU A 167 -18.10 -9.29 -5.58
C GLU A 167 -17.24 -10.40 -4.95
N ASP A 168 -17.07 -11.53 -5.64
CA ASP A 168 -16.31 -12.68 -5.13
C ASP A 168 -14.80 -12.37 -5.03
N THR A 169 -14.23 -11.74 -6.06
CA THR A 169 -12.82 -11.32 -6.02
C THR A 169 -12.60 -10.19 -5.01
N ARG A 170 -13.55 -9.26 -4.91
CA ARG A 170 -13.51 -8.19 -3.90
C ARG A 170 -13.51 -8.76 -2.49
N GLU A 171 -14.39 -9.72 -2.20
CA GLU A 171 -14.46 -10.41 -0.91
C GLU A 171 -13.12 -11.10 -0.59
N THR A 172 -12.59 -11.87 -1.54
CA THR A 172 -11.30 -12.58 -1.39
C THR A 172 -10.14 -11.62 -1.08
N VAL A 173 -10.08 -10.48 -1.77
CA VAL A 173 -9.04 -9.46 -1.53
C VAL A 173 -9.20 -8.84 -0.13
N LEU A 174 -10.43 -8.51 0.27
CA LEU A 174 -10.72 -7.93 1.59
C LEU A 174 -10.38 -8.90 2.71
N GLU A 175 -10.72 -10.18 2.56
CA GLU A 175 -10.36 -11.22 3.52
C GLU A 175 -8.85 -11.37 3.64
N THR A 176 -8.13 -11.47 2.51
CA THR A 176 -6.66 -11.60 2.50
C THR A 176 -5.99 -10.40 3.16
N LEU A 177 -6.48 -9.18 2.89
CA LEU A 177 -6.00 -7.95 3.51
C LEU A 177 -6.27 -7.94 5.02
N ALA A 178 -7.47 -8.36 5.45
CA ALA A 178 -7.85 -8.42 6.86
C ALA A 178 -7.01 -9.45 7.63
N GLU A 179 -6.77 -10.62 7.05
CA GLU A 179 -5.90 -11.66 7.61
C GLU A 179 -4.45 -11.17 7.73
N SER A 180 -3.96 -10.43 6.74
CA SER A 180 -2.64 -9.79 6.78
C SER A 180 -2.54 -8.77 7.93
N LEU A 181 -3.56 -7.93 8.10
CA LEU A 181 -3.65 -6.98 9.22
C LEU A 181 -3.70 -7.68 10.59
N MET A 182 -4.36 -8.84 10.68
CA MET A 182 -4.39 -9.65 11.91
C MET A 182 -3.00 -10.14 12.30
N VAL A 183 -2.21 -10.59 11.33
CA VAL A 183 -0.84 -11.06 11.57
C VAL A 183 0.05 -9.91 12.05
N GLN A 184 -0.15 -8.71 11.52
CA GLN A 184 0.56 -7.50 11.97
C GLN A 184 0.03 -6.91 13.29
N GLY A 185 -0.99 -7.53 13.90
CA GLY A 185 -1.57 -7.06 15.16
C GLY A 185 -2.52 -5.87 15.03
N ASN A 186 -2.84 -5.43 13.81
CA ASN A 186 -3.75 -4.31 13.56
C ASN A 186 -5.22 -4.77 13.55
N TYR A 187 -5.71 -5.15 14.73
CA TYR A 187 -7.00 -5.80 14.90
C TYR A 187 -8.20 -4.91 14.53
N HIS A 188 -8.11 -3.59 14.76
CA HIS A 188 -9.21 -2.67 14.42
C HIS A 188 -9.40 -2.50 12.91
N LEU A 189 -8.31 -2.32 12.16
CA LEU A 189 -8.40 -2.26 10.70
C LEU A 189 -8.83 -3.62 10.14
N ALA A 190 -8.32 -4.74 10.69
CA ALA A 190 -8.77 -6.07 10.30
C ALA A 190 -10.28 -6.24 10.48
N THR A 191 -10.85 -5.83 11.63
CA THR A 191 -12.30 -5.83 11.83
C THR A 191 -13.01 -5.04 10.74
N LYS A 192 -12.56 -3.81 10.43
CA LYS A 192 -13.17 -2.98 9.38
C LYS A 192 -13.17 -3.72 8.04
N LYS A 193 -12.06 -4.33 7.64
CA LYS A 193 -11.95 -5.06 6.36
C LYS A 193 -12.80 -6.34 6.33
N PHE A 194 -12.82 -7.15 7.40
CA PHE A 194 -13.73 -8.29 7.49
C PHE A 194 -15.21 -7.87 7.44
N THR A 195 -15.60 -6.76 8.08
CA THR A 195 -16.98 -6.26 7.98
C THR A 195 -17.34 -5.79 6.56
N GLN A 196 -16.38 -5.23 5.82
CA GLN A 196 -16.55 -4.84 4.42
C GLN A 196 -16.66 -6.06 3.49
N ALA A 197 -15.98 -7.16 3.85
CA ALA A 197 -16.07 -8.45 3.15
C ALA A 197 -17.41 -9.15 3.43
N GLY A 198 -18.09 -8.83 4.53
CA GLY A 198 -19.33 -9.48 4.95
C GLY A 198 -19.12 -10.58 6.00
N ASP A 199 -17.88 -10.98 6.27
CA ASP A 199 -17.55 -11.96 7.30
C ASP A 199 -17.56 -11.33 8.71
N LYS A 200 -18.76 -11.29 9.29
CA LYS A 200 -18.96 -10.78 10.65
C LYS A 200 -18.33 -11.67 11.73
N ILE A 201 -18.11 -12.96 11.45
CA ILE A 201 -17.54 -13.88 12.44
C ILE A 201 -16.04 -13.62 12.58
N LYS A 202 -15.29 -13.55 11.47
CA LYS A 202 -13.88 -13.15 11.49
C LYS A 202 -13.71 -11.72 12.01
N ALA A 203 -14.61 -10.80 11.67
CA ALA A 203 -14.62 -9.45 12.23
C ALA A 203 -14.73 -9.45 13.77
N MET A 204 -15.64 -10.25 14.33
CA MET A 204 -15.78 -10.40 15.78
C MET A 204 -14.51 -11.01 16.39
N LYS A 205 -13.94 -12.07 15.79
CA LYS A 205 -12.68 -12.66 16.26
C LYS A 205 -11.53 -11.64 16.31
N ALA A 206 -11.44 -10.76 15.31
CA ALA A 206 -10.48 -9.66 15.32
C ALA A 206 -10.74 -8.67 16.47
N LEU A 207 -11.99 -8.27 16.70
CA LEU A 207 -12.34 -7.39 17.84
C LEU A 207 -12.00 -8.03 19.19
N LEU A 208 -12.29 -9.31 19.38
CA LEU A 208 -11.96 -10.02 20.61
C LEU A 208 -10.45 -9.99 20.89
N LYS A 209 -9.61 -10.15 19.85
CA LYS A 209 -8.15 -10.03 19.99
C LYS A 209 -7.70 -8.61 20.35
N SER A 210 -8.44 -7.59 19.92
CA SER A 210 -8.12 -6.19 20.26
C SER A 210 -8.38 -5.84 21.74
N GLY A 211 -9.24 -6.60 22.42
CA GLY A 211 -9.64 -6.31 23.81
C GLY A 211 -10.56 -5.09 23.97
N ASP A 212 -10.98 -4.45 22.88
CA ASP A 212 -11.86 -3.27 22.91
C ASP A 212 -13.30 -3.69 23.23
N THR A 213 -13.57 -3.74 24.53
CA THR A 213 -14.82 -4.24 25.10
C THR A 213 -16.04 -3.45 24.64
N ASP A 214 -15.92 -2.13 24.50
CA ASP A 214 -17.01 -1.27 24.04
C ASP A 214 -17.37 -1.58 22.58
N LYS A 215 -16.36 -1.72 21.70
CA LYS A 215 -16.60 -2.12 20.31
C LYS A 215 -17.14 -3.54 20.20
N ILE A 216 -16.70 -4.48 21.05
CA ILE A 216 -17.22 -5.86 21.09
C ILE A 216 -18.72 -5.85 21.43
N ILE A 217 -19.11 -5.13 22.49
CA ILE A 217 -20.52 -5.01 22.92
C ILE A 217 -21.35 -4.37 21.81
N PHE A 218 -20.87 -3.27 21.25
CA PHE A 218 -21.54 -2.56 20.15
C PHE A 218 -21.72 -3.48 18.93
N PHE A 219 -20.65 -4.13 18.48
CA PHE A 219 -20.65 -4.98 17.30
C PHE A 219 -21.58 -6.18 17.45
N ALA A 220 -21.62 -6.81 18.62
CA ALA A 220 -22.58 -7.87 18.94
C ALA A 220 -24.03 -7.36 18.84
N GLY A 221 -24.31 -6.18 19.40
CA GLY A 221 -25.63 -5.56 19.38
C GLY A 221 -26.17 -5.30 17.97
N VAL A 222 -25.32 -4.82 17.07
CA VAL A 222 -25.73 -4.50 15.68
C VAL A 222 -25.72 -5.71 14.75
N SER A 223 -24.85 -6.70 14.98
CA SER A 223 -24.68 -7.83 14.05
C SER A 223 -25.84 -8.81 14.06
N ARG A 224 -26.54 -8.95 15.21
CA ARG A 224 -27.72 -9.81 15.39
C ARG A 224 -27.54 -11.28 14.99
N GLN A 225 -26.34 -11.83 15.14
CA GLN A 225 -26.06 -13.24 14.87
C GLN A 225 -25.85 -14.00 16.17
N ARG A 226 -26.43 -15.21 16.23
CA ARG A 226 -26.38 -16.11 17.39
C ARG A 226 -24.96 -16.30 17.90
N GLU A 227 -24.06 -16.66 17.00
CA GLU A 227 -22.67 -16.99 17.32
C GLU A 227 -21.90 -15.79 17.85
N ILE A 228 -22.10 -14.61 17.26
CA ILE A 228 -21.49 -13.34 17.70
C ILE A 228 -21.92 -12.97 19.12
N TYR A 229 -23.20 -13.18 19.46
CA TYR A 229 -23.66 -12.96 20.83
C TYR A 229 -22.96 -13.89 21.82
N ILE A 230 -22.83 -15.18 21.48
CA ILE A 230 -22.16 -16.17 22.34
C ILE A 230 -20.68 -15.78 22.51
N MET A 231 -19.99 -15.42 21.43
CA MET A 231 -18.59 -14.97 21.46
C MET A 231 -18.39 -13.74 22.36
N ALA A 232 -19.22 -12.71 22.22
CA ALA A 232 -19.14 -11.52 23.07
C ALA A 232 -19.42 -11.83 24.54
N ALA A 233 -20.43 -12.65 24.83
CA ALA A 233 -20.74 -13.04 26.20
C ALA A 233 -19.62 -13.85 26.85
N ASN A 234 -19.02 -14.80 26.11
CA ASN A 234 -17.88 -15.59 26.58
C ASN A 234 -16.68 -14.68 26.91
N TYR A 235 -16.39 -13.71 26.03
CA TYR A 235 -15.34 -12.72 26.29
C TYR A 235 -15.64 -11.89 27.54
N LEU A 236 -16.87 -11.39 27.69
CA LEU A 236 -17.25 -10.59 28.85
C LEU A 236 -17.17 -11.37 30.18
N GLN A 237 -17.28 -12.70 30.16
CA GLN A 237 -17.03 -13.52 31.35
C GLN A 237 -15.55 -13.56 31.75
N SER A 238 -14.63 -13.39 30.80
CA SER A 238 -13.18 -13.41 31.04
C SER A 238 -12.62 -12.07 31.53
N VAL A 239 -13.38 -10.97 31.38
CA VAL A 239 -13.00 -9.66 31.93
C VAL A 239 -13.59 -9.47 33.33
N ASP A 240 -13.19 -8.41 34.03
CA ASP A 240 -13.65 -8.10 35.39
C ASP A 240 -15.13 -7.62 35.41
N TRP A 241 -16.07 -8.52 35.13
CA TRP A 241 -17.49 -8.21 35.13
C TRP A 241 -18.07 -8.02 36.53
N GLN A 242 -17.36 -8.41 37.59
CA GLN A 242 -17.83 -8.31 38.97
C GLN A 242 -17.87 -6.86 39.45
N ASN A 243 -16.87 -6.07 39.06
CA ASN A 243 -16.80 -4.65 39.36
C ASN A 243 -17.58 -3.77 38.35
N HIS A 244 -18.11 -4.39 37.28
CA HIS A 244 -18.78 -3.72 36.16
C HIS A 244 -20.19 -4.30 35.92
N PRO A 245 -21.23 -3.84 36.64
CA PRO A 245 -22.60 -4.35 36.54
C PRO A 245 -23.22 -4.26 35.13
N GLU A 246 -22.71 -3.38 34.29
CA GLU A 246 -23.05 -3.26 32.87
C GLU A 246 -22.63 -4.50 32.07
N PHE A 247 -21.47 -5.08 32.35
CA PHE A 247 -21.00 -6.30 31.67
C PHE A 247 -21.86 -7.49 32.07
N LEU A 248 -22.26 -7.59 33.34
CA LEU A 248 -23.23 -8.58 33.80
C LEU A 248 -24.54 -8.52 32.99
N LYS A 249 -25.11 -7.32 32.82
CA LYS A 249 -26.34 -7.14 32.01
C LYS A 249 -26.13 -7.55 30.56
N ASN A 250 -24.97 -7.23 29.99
CA ASN A 250 -24.63 -7.57 28.61
C ASN A 250 -24.45 -9.07 28.41
N ILE A 251 -23.78 -9.78 29.34
CA ILE A 251 -23.63 -11.24 29.31
C ILE A 251 -25.00 -11.93 29.27
N ILE A 252 -25.89 -11.57 30.20
CA ILE A 252 -27.25 -12.12 30.28
C ILE A 252 -28.02 -11.84 28.98
N THR A 253 -27.94 -10.60 28.51
CA THR A 253 -28.62 -10.15 27.27
C THR A 253 -28.13 -10.93 26.06
N PHE A 254 -26.82 -11.10 25.92
CA PHE A 254 -26.22 -11.77 24.77
C PHE A 254 -26.47 -13.27 24.79
N TYR A 255 -26.32 -13.98 25.91
CA TYR A 255 -26.69 -15.41 25.94
C TYR A 255 -28.17 -15.64 25.68
N SER A 256 -29.04 -14.78 26.22
CA SER A 256 -30.48 -14.84 25.97
C SER A 256 -30.80 -14.64 24.48
N LYS A 257 -30.22 -13.61 23.84
CA LYS A 257 -30.38 -13.36 22.40
C LYS A 257 -29.74 -14.46 21.53
N GLY A 258 -28.65 -15.05 21.99
CA GLY A 258 -27.99 -16.20 21.37
C GLY A 258 -28.70 -17.54 21.62
N LYS A 259 -29.79 -17.56 22.40
CA LYS A 259 -30.51 -18.77 22.83
C LYS A 259 -29.57 -19.84 23.42
N ALA A 260 -28.53 -19.40 24.13
CA ALA A 260 -27.54 -20.27 24.77
C ALA A 260 -27.89 -20.41 26.26
N LEU A 261 -29.01 -21.07 26.54
CA LEU A 261 -29.55 -21.20 27.90
C LEU A 261 -28.62 -21.98 28.83
N ASP A 262 -27.91 -22.98 28.30
CA ASP A 262 -26.95 -23.78 29.07
C ASP A 262 -25.77 -22.92 29.56
N LEU A 263 -25.21 -22.08 28.68
CA LEU A 263 -24.14 -21.14 29.03
C LEU A 263 -24.62 -20.08 30.02
N LEU A 264 -25.86 -19.62 29.87
CA LEU A 264 -26.47 -18.67 30.81
C LEU A 264 -26.68 -19.31 32.20
N ALA A 265 -27.15 -20.56 32.25
CA ALA A 265 -27.32 -21.29 33.50
C ALA A 265 -25.97 -21.49 34.21
N ASN A 266 -24.94 -21.91 33.47
CA ASN A 266 -23.57 -22.05 33.99
C ASN A 266 -23.05 -20.72 34.54
N PHE A 267 -23.31 -19.62 33.83
CA PHE A 267 -22.93 -18.28 34.30
C PHE A 267 -23.64 -17.89 35.61
N TYR A 268 -24.94 -18.19 35.77
CA TYR A 268 -25.64 -17.95 37.03
C TYR A 268 -25.08 -18.80 38.18
N VAL A 269 -24.69 -20.05 37.91
CA VAL A 269 -24.01 -20.90 38.91
C VAL A 269 -22.69 -20.25 39.33
N ALA A 270 -21.88 -19.77 38.38
CA ALA A 270 -20.64 -19.06 38.67
C ALA A 270 -20.86 -17.78 39.50
N CYS A 271 -21.92 -17.01 39.20
CA CYS A 271 -22.31 -15.84 40.00
C CYS A 271 -22.68 -16.21 41.44
N ALA A 272 -23.35 -17.36 41.64
CA ALA A 272 -23.81 -17.80 42.96
C ALA A 272 -22.69 -18.36 43.85
N GLN A 273 -21.60 -18.86 43.26
CA GLN A 273 -20.48 -19.46 44.00
C GLN A 273 -19.50 -18.42 44.60
N GLY A 274 -19.59 -17.13 44.23
CA GLY A 274 -18.68 -16.08 44.68
C GLY A 274 -17.25 -16.24 44.12
N PRO A 275 -16.38 -15.21 44.18
CA PRO A 275 -15.05 -15.30 43.57
C PRO A 275 -14.22 -16.41 44.24
N PRO A 276 -13.50 -17.24 43.47
CA PRO A 276 -12.54 -18.17 44.05
C PRO A 276 -11.46 -17.38 44.81
N PRO A 277 -10.99 -17.87 45.97
CA PRO A 277 -9.87 -17.25 46.66
C PRO A 277 -8.61 -17.34 45.78
N SER A 278 -8.17 -16.19 45.27
CA SER A 278 -6.96 -15.97 44.45
C SER A 278 -6.84 -16.77 43.15
N ALA A 279 -6.69 -16.04 42.06
CA ALA A 279 -6.55 -16.53 40.70
C ALA A 279 -5.46 -17.60 40.52
N ASP A 280 -5.84 -18.74 39.94
CA ASP A 280 -4.92 -19.62 39.25
C ASP A 280 -5.39 -19.72 37.78
N PRO A 281 -4.66 -19.15 36.80
CA PRO A 281 -5.11 -19.03 35.40
C PRO A 281 -5.36 -20.36 34.68
N GLY A 282 -4.97 -21.49 35.28
CA GLY A 282 -5.01 -22.82 34.65
C GLY A 282 -6.38 -23.49 34.59
N PHE A 283 -7.41 -23.00 35.30
CA PHE A 283 -8.65 -23.75 35.46
C PHE A 283 -9.65 -23.63 34.29
N TYR A 284 -9.53 -22.61 33.45
CA TYR A 284 -10.43 -22.44 32.29
C TYR A 284 -9.94 -23.16 31.02
N PHE A 285 -8.72 -23.70 31.00
CA PHE A 285 -8.15 -24.38 29.83
C PHE A 285 -8.58 -25.85 29.66
N SER A 286 -9.25 -26.47 30.65
CA SER A 286 -9.52 -27.92 30.62
C SER A 286 -10.83 -28.33 29.95
N LEU A 287 -11.56 -27.42 29.30
CA LEU A 287 -12.81 -27.73 28.57
C LEU A 287 -12.71 -27.61 27.04
N SER A 288 -11.53 -27.32 26.50
CA SER A 288 -11.26 -27.46 25.07
C SER A 288 -10.43 -28.72 24.82
N SER A 289 -11.00 -29.68 24.12
CA SER A 289 -10.31 -30.90 23.64
C SER A 289 -9.38 -30.62 22.46
N GLU A 290 -8.47 -29.64 22.59
CA GLU A 290 -7.39 -29.40 21.64
C GLU A 290 -6.07 -29.15 22.42
N PRO A 291 -4.93 -29.71 21.97
CA PRO A 291 -3.66 -29.52 22.65
C PRO A 291 -3.15 -28.08 22.44
N PRO A 292 -2.51 -27.47 23.46
CA PRO A 292 -1.93 -26.14 23.35
C PRO A 292 -0.72 -26.16 22.40
N VAL A 293 -0.74 -25.27 21.40
CA VAL A 293 0.42 -25.02 20.55
C VAL A 293 1.42 -24.18 21.33
N MET A 294 2.51 -24.80 21.75
CA MET A 294 3.66 -24.15 22.37
C MET A 294 4.47 -23.40 21.30
N TYR A 295 4.69 -22.09 21.47
CA TYR A 295 5.76 -21.37 20.80
C TYR A 295 6.68 -20.71 21.83
N PRO A 296 7.99 -20.65 21.55
CA PRO A 296 9.03 -20.38 22.55
C PRO A 296 9.11 -18.90 22.94
N GLU A 297 9.41 -18.66 24.21
CA GLU A 297 9.72 -17.34 24.76
C GLU A 297 10.97 -16.76 24.07
N ALA A 298 10.86 -15.52 23.58
CA ALA A 298 11.98 -14.75 23.09
C ALA A 298 12.71 -14.10 24.27
N ASN A 299 14.02 -14.36 24.37
CA ASN A 299 14.98 -13.52 25.10
C ASN A 299 15.22 -12.22 24.33
#